data_AF-A0A1C6FYB0-F1
#
_entry.id   AF-A0A1C6FYB0-F1
#
_cell.length_a   1.000
_cell.length_b   1.000
_cell.length_c   1.000
_cell.angle_alpha   90.00
_cell.angle_beta   90.00
_cell.angle_gamma   90.00
#
_symmetry.space_group_name_H-M   'P 1'
#
loop_
_entity.id
_entity.type
_entity.pdbx_description
1 polymer ?
#
loop_
_entity_poly.entity_id
_entity_poly.type
_entity_poly.pdbx_seq_one_letter_code
_entity_poly.pdbx_strand_id
1 'polypeptide(L)'
;MTNGNMKKMRFYRCPTCGNLLFSTDDADVTCCGAKLTNLVMHKPDEENALQIEHSDGEWYITAPHAMHREHYISFVAFLTGDTMIVKKQYPEWGLDVRLPYIRHGMLLWYCTRDGLFYQNI
;
A
#
# COMPACT_ATOMS: atom_id res chain seq x y z
N MET A 1 -1.38 -21.79 -15.13
CA MET A 1 -2.15 -20.55 -15.30
C MET A 1 -2.40 -20.00 -13.91
N THR A 2 -1.61 -19.00 -13.49
CA THR A 2 -1.82 -18.32 -12.21
C THR A 2 -3.17 -17.63 -12.29
N ASN A 3 -4.15 -18.20 -11.59
CA ASN A 3 -5.51 -17.69 -11.49
C ASN A 3 -5.38 -16.24 -10.99
N GLY A 4 -5.64 -15.25 -11.86
CA GLY A 4 -5.20 -13.85 -11.75
C GLY A 4 -5.78 -13.10 -10.57
N ASN A 5 -5.40 -13.50 -9.35
CA ASN A 5 -5.88 -12.96 -8.11
C ASN A 5 -5.01 -11.78 -7.70
N MET A 6 -5.56 -10.57 -7.79
CA MET A 6 -4.82 -9.35 -7.45
C MET A 6 -4.37 -9.32 -5.97
N LYS A 7 -5.02 -10.06 -5.06
CA LYS A 7 -4.53 -10.19 -3.67
C LYS A 7 -3.17 -10.89 -3.54
N LYS A 8 -2.68 -11.55 -4.61
CA LYS A 8 -1.37 -12.20 -4.65
C LYS A 8 -0.29 -11.37 -5.36
N MET A 9 -0.57 -10.11 -5.65
CA MET A 9 0.40 -9.21 -6.29
C MET A 9 1.68 -9.05 -5.47
N ARG A 10 2.77 -8.82 -6.20
CA ARG A 10 4.07 -8.43 -5.67
C ARG A 10 4.22 -6.92 -5.74
N PHE A 11 4.89 -6.36 -4.75
CA PHE A 11 5.07 -4.93 -4.56
C PHE A 11 6.55 -4.62 -4.46
N TYR A 12 6.99 -3.56 -5.13
CA TYR A 12 8.38 -3.15 -5.12
C TYR A 12 8.46 -1.64 -4.95
N ARG A 13 9.41 -1.17 -4.14
CA ARG A 13 9.72 0.25 -4.04
C ARG A 13 11.21 0.47 -4.22
N CYS A 14 11.58 1.39 -5.10
CA CYS A 14 12.97 1.82 -5.22
C CYS A 14 13.33 2.72 -4.02
N PRO A 15 14.35 2.38 -3.21
CA PRO A 15 14.77 3.23 -2.10
C PRO A 15 15.37 4.55 -2.56
N THR A 16 15.95 4.60 -3.77
CA THR A 16 16.65 5.77 -4.32
C THR A 16 15.69 6.84 -4.85
N CYS A 17 14.72 6.46 -5.68
CA CYS A 17 13.82 7.41 -6.35
C CYS A 17 12.36 7.33 -5.89
N GLY A 18 12.03 6.37 -5.01
CA GLY A 18 10.67 6.16 -4.53
C GLY A 18 9.69 5.60 -5.58
N ASN A 19 10.19 5.12 -6.72
CA ASN A 19 9.34 4.50 -7.74
C ASN A 19 8.63 3.25 -7.18
N LEU A 20 7.35 3.10 -7.51
CA LEU A 20 6.52 1.98 -7.11
C LEU A 20 6.28 1.10 -8.32
N LEU A 21 6.56 -0.19 -8.17
CA LEU A 21 6.32 -1.19 -9.22
C LEU A 21 5.51 -2.34 -8.65
N PHE A 22 4.76 -2.99 -9.52
CA PHE A 22 3.88 -4.09 -9.17
C PHE A 22 3.97 -5.18 -10.21
N SER A 23 3.82 -6.44 -9.80
CA SER A 23 3.69 -7.57 -10.72
C SER A 23 2.67 -8.57 -10.20
N THR A 24 2.01 -9.27 -11.13
CA THR A 24 1.02 -10.32 -10.79
C THR A 24 1.66 -11.67 -10.49
N ASP A 25 2.95 -11.83 -10.80
CA ASP A 25 3.74 -13.02 -10.58
C ASP A 25 5.20 -12.62 -10.31
N ASP A 26 6.08 -13.60 -10.08
CA ASP A 26 7.50 -13.35 -9.84
C ASP A 26 8.17 -12.73 -11.08
N ALA A 27 8.97 -11.68 -10.83
CA ALA A 27 9.65 -10.92 -11.88
C ALA A 27 11.01 -10.39 -11.39
N ASP A 28 11.98 -10.34 -12.30
CA ASP A 28 13.24 -9.62 -12.07
C ASP A 28 13.03 -8.12 -12.32
N VAL A 29 12.85 -7.38 -11.23
CA VAL A 29 12.58 -5.94 -11.27
C VAL A 29 13.85 -5.16 -10.93
N THR A 30 14.22 -4.21 -11.79
CA THR A 30 15.38 -3.32 -11.59
C THR A 30 14.94 -1.86 -11.67
N CYS A 31 15.43 -1.02 -10.75
CA CYS A 31 15.22 0.42 -10.76
C CYS A 31 16.48 1.14 -10.27
N CYS A 32 16.86 2.25 -10.91
CA CYS A 32 18.09 2.99 -10.61
C CYS A 32 19.35 2.11 -10.60
N GLY A 33 19.40 1.09 -11.47
CA GLY A 33 20.54 0.17 -11.58
C GLY A 33 20.63 -0.91 -10.49
N ALA A 34 19.69 -0.94 -9.53
CA ALA A 34 19.65 -1.94 -8.47
C ALA A 34 18.45 -2.89 -8.66
N LYS A 35 18.68 -4.20 -8.41
CA LYS A 35 17.61 -5.19 -8.37
C LYS A 35 16.75 -4.95 -7.12
N LEU A 36 15.44 -4.91 -7.29
CA LEU A 36 14.48 -4.72 -6.21
C LEU A 36 13.99 -6.07 -5.70
N THR A 37 13.76 -6.14 -4.40
CA THR A 37 13.12 -7.28 -3.74
C THR A 37 11.63 -7.01 -3.55
N ASN A 38 10.82 -8.07 -3.62
CA ASN A 38 9.41 -7.97 -3.31
C ASN A 38 9.24 -7.60 -1.83
N LEU A 39 8.41 -6.59 -1.57
CA LEU A 39 8.02 -6.19 -0.22
C LEU A 39 7.18 -7.30 0.42
N VAL A 40 7.53 -7.62 1.66
CA VAL A 40 6.80 -8.62 2.46
C VAL A 40 5.68 -7.90 3.22
N MET A 41 4.47 -8.46 3.16
CA MET A 41 3.31 -7.92 3.87
C MET A 41 3.30 -8.40 5.32
N HIS A 42 3.08 -7.47 6.24
CA HIS A 42 3.01 -7.74 7.68
C HIS A 42 1.68 -7.25 8.27
N LYS A 43 1.25 -7.85 9.39
CA LYS A 43 0.16 -7.28 10.18
C LYS A 43 0.69 -6.03 10.90
N PRO A 44 -0.08 -4.93 10.95
CA PRO A 44 0.33 -3.76 11.70
C PRO A 44 0.30 -4.05 13.20
N ASP A 45 1.19 -3.38 13.93
CA ASP A 45 1.06 -3.16 15.37
C ASP A 45 0.13 -1.96 15.63
N GLU A 46 -0.03 -1.57 16.90
CA GLU A 46 -0.89 -0.46 17.28
C GLU A 46 -0.42 0.88 16.68
N GLU A 47 0.88 1.10 16.50
CA GLU A 47 1.44 2.34 15.97
C GLU A 47 1.26 2.46 14.45
N ASN A 48 1.31 1.32 13.74
CA ASN A 48 1.18 1.26 12.29
C ASN A 48 -0.26 0.99 11.82
N ALA A 49 -1.20 0.82 12.74
CA ALA A 49 -2.61 0.63 12.42
C ALA A 49 -3.23 1.92 11.85
N LEU A 50 -3.99 1.78 10.77
CA LEU A 50 -4.79 2.88 10.21
C LEU A 50 -6.18 2.89 10.84
N GLN A 51 -6.74 4.08 10.98
CA GLN A 51 -8.16 4.28 11.27
C GLN A 51 -8.93 4.16 9.96
N ILE A 52 -9.93 3.28 9.93
CA ILE A 52 -10.71 2.96 8.73
C ILE A 52 -12.18 3.11 9.09
N GLU A 53 -12.85 4.05 8.44
CA GLU A 53 -14.24 4.38 8.70
C GLU A 53 -15.02 4.40 7.39
N HIS A 54 -16.33 4.16 7.47
CA HIS A 54 -17.21 4.36 6.34
C HIS A 54 -17.88 5.73 6.47
N SER A 55 -17.59 6.64 5.55
CA SER A 55 -18.13 8.01 5.54
C SER A 55 -18.50 8.39 4.11
N ASP A 56 -19.64 9.04 3.93
CA ASP A 56 -20.12 9.56 2.64
C ASP A 56 -20.16 8.52 1.50
N GLY A 57 -20.37 7.24 1.83
CA GLY A 57 -20.42 6.16 0.84
C GLY A 57 -19.04 5.66 0.38
N GLU A 58 -17.97 6.09 1.04
CA GLU A 58 -16.58 5.72 0.75
C GLU A 58 -15.90 5.16 2.00
N TRP A 59 -14.84 4.39 1.79
CA TRP A 59 -13.87 4.11 2.85
C TRP A 59 -13.01 5.35 3.07
N TYR A 60 -13.05 5.88 4.29
CA TYR A 60 -12.22 6.97 4.76
C TYR A 60 -11.12 6.41 5.65
N ILE A 61 -9.87 6.64 5.25
CA ILE A 61 -8.69 6.07 5.89
C ILE A 61 -7.79 7.21 6.35
N THR A 62 -7.49 7.20 7.64
CA THR A 62 -6.62 8.17 8.31
C THR A 62 -5.65 7.47 9.22
N ALA A 63 -4.62 8.18 9.68
CA ALA A 63 -3.76 7.66 10.74
C ALA A 63 -3.17 8.81 11.55
N PRO A 64 -2.95 8.62 12.85
CA PRO A 64 -2.08 9.47 13.65
C PRO A 64 -0.59 9.15 13.34
N HIS A 65 -0.26 8.97 12.06
CA HIS A 65 1.09 8.63 11.61
C HIS A 65 1.81 9.91 11.17
N ALA A 66 3.06 10.09 11.59
CA ALA A 66 3.86 11.23 11.17
C ALA A 66 4.02 11.21 9.64
N MET A 67 3.74 12.33 8.97
CA MET A 67 3.97 12.51 7.54
C MET A 67 5.11 13.51 7.39
N HIS A 68 6.34 13.00 7.42
CA HIS A 68 7.56 13.76 7.23
C HIS A 68 8.41 13.10 6.14
N ARG A 69 9.32 13.86 5.52
CA ARG A 69 10.10 13.38 4.36
C ARG A 69 10.80 12.04 4.58
N GLU A 70 11.24 11.77 5.81
CA GLU A 70 11.96 10.55 6.18
C GLU A 70 11.04 9.41 6.64
N HIS A 71 9.81 9.72 7.04
CA HIS A 71 8.87 8.77 7.63
C HIS A 71 7.46 9.19 7.25
N TYR A 72 6.90 8.52 6.26
CA TYR A 72 5.55 8.75 5.79
C TYR A 72 5.01 7.48 5.13
N ILE A 73 3.69 7.43 4.99
CA ILE A 73 3.05 6.39 4.18
C ILE A 73 3.18 6.81 2.72
N SER A 74 3.82 5.98 1.89
CA SER A 74 4.11 6.29 0.49
C SER A 74 2.93 5.97 -0.45
N PHE A 75 2.12 4.99 -0.10
CA PHE A 75 0.90 4.67 -0.82
C PHE A 75 -0.06 3.89 0.07
N VAL A 76 -1.34 3.98 -0.28
CA VAL A 76 -2.40 3.11 0.20
C VAL A 76 -2.97 2.38 -1.01
N ALA A 77 -3.23 1.09 -0.88
CA ALA A 77 -3.84 0.29 -1.94
C ALA A 77 -4.98 -0.58 -1.41
N PHE A 78 -5.97 -0.85 -2.24
CA PHE A 78 -7.07 -1.75 -1.93
C PHE A 78 -7.23 -2.78 -3.03
N LEU A 79 -7.28 -4.05 -2.63
CA LEU A 79 -7.25 -5.18 -3.55
C LEU A 79 -8.45 -6.10 -3.35
N THR A 80 -9.11 -6.40 -4.45
CA THR A 80 -10.11 -7.46 -4.57
C THR A 80 -9.50 -8.66 -5.30
N GLY A 81 -10.31 -9.65 -5.69
CA GLY A 81 -9.83 -10.75 -6.51
C GLY A 81 -9.29 -10.30 -7.87
N ASP A 82 -9.82 -9.23 -8.44
CA ASP A 82 -9.58 -8.81 -9.83
C ASP A 82 -9.11 -7.35 -9.98
N THR A 83 -9.22 -6.55 -8.92
CA THR A 83 -9.01 -5.10 -8.95
C THR A 83 -7.93 -4.70 -7.94
N MET A 84 -7.08 -3.76 -8.32
CA MET A 84 -6.20 -3.02 -7.41
C MET A 84 -6.42 -1.53 -7.62
N ILE A 85 -6.75 -0.82 -6.54
CA ILE A 85 -6.83 0.65 -6.51
C ILE A 85 -5.64 1.15 -5.71
N VAL A 86 -4.83 2.07 -6.26
CA VAL A 86 -3.66 2.63 -5.58
C VAL A 86 -3.80 4.14 -5.47
N LYS A 87 -3.58 4.67 -4.27
CA LYS A 87 -3.49 6.10 -3.97
C LYS A 87 -2.08 6.39 -3.47
N LYS A 88 -1.26 7.02 -4.32
CA LYS A 88 0.07 7.48 -3.94
C LYS A 88 -0.05 8.63 -2.96
N GLN A 89 0.81 8.63 -1.96
CA GLN A 89 0.87 9.61 -0.89
C GLN A 89 2.22 10.33 -0.92
N TYR A 90 2.24 11.53 -0.33
CA TYR A 90 3.40 12.40 -0.32
C TYR A 90 3.61 12.94 1.10
N PRO A 91 4.86 13.13 1.54
CA PRO A 91 5.18 13.50 2.92
C PRO A 91 4.65 14.88 3.34
N GLU A 92 4.38 15.77 2.39
CA GLU A 92 3.84 17.10 2.66
C GLU A 92 2.39 17.12 3.15
N TRP A 93 1.64 16.03 2.98
CA TRP A 93 0.22 15.96 3.30
C TRP A 93 -0.04 14.97 4.44
N GLY A 94 -1.02 15.29 5.29
CA GLY A 94 -1.56 14.31 6.22
C GLY A 94 -2.17 13.12 5.48
N LEU A 95 -2.23 11.96 6.14
CA LEU A 95 -2.90 10.80 5.55
C LEU A 95 -4.41 10.98 5.60
N ASP A 96 -4.99 11.42 4.47
CA ASP A 96 -6.43 11.51 4.22
C ASP A 96 -6.71 10.79 2.90
N VAL A 97 -7.21 9.56 2.99
CA VAL A 97 -7.42 8.71 1.82
C VAL A 97 -8.86 8.28 1.73
N ARG A 98 -9.49 8.60 0.59
CA ARG A 98 -10.81 8.08 0.21
C ARG A 98 -10.69 7.00 -0.86
N LEU A 99 -11.37 5.88 -0.64
CA LEU A 99 -11.48 4.76 -1.57
C LEU A 99 -12.95 4.38 -1.76
N PRO A 100 -13.35 3.87 -2.94
CA PRO A 100 -14.69 3.37 -3.15
C PRO A 100 -15.09 2.33 -2.11
N TYR A 101 -16.32 2.39 -1.62
CA TYR A 101 -16.81 1.39 -0.67
C TYR A 101 -17.03 0.05 -1.36
N ILE A 102 -16.12 -0.89 -1.10
CA ILE A 102 -16.23 -2.30 -1.48
C ILE A 102 -16.18 -3.10 -0.19
N ARG A 103 -17.20 -3.93 0.04
CA ARG A 103 -17.42 -4.63 1.32
C ARG A 103 -16.28 -5.58 1.69
N HIS A 104 -15.63 -6.20 0.71
CA HIS A 104 -14.62 -7.22 0.94
C HIS A 104 -13.37 -6.95 0.13
N GLY A 105 -12.21 -6.98 0.78
CA GLY A 105 -10.94 -6.73 0.13
C GLY A 105 -9.75 -6.83 1.07
N MET A 106 -8.61 -6.41 0.58
CA MET A 106 -7.38 -6.28 1.34
C MET A 106 -6.89 -4.86 1.20
N LEU A 107 -6.87 -4.13 2.30
CA LEU A 107 -6.21 -2.84 2.38
C LEU A 107 -4.73 -3.04 2.65
N LEU A 108 -3.90 -2.28 1.95
CA LEU A 108 -2.45 -2.23 2.07
C LEU A 108 -1.99 -0.79 2.24
N TRP A 109 -0.92 -0.62 3.00
CA TRP A 109 -0.21 0.66 3.06
C TRP A 109 1.27 0.42 3.29
N TYR A 110 2.10 1.25 2.68
CA TYR A 110 3.53 1.15 2.80
C TYR A 110 4.09 2.35 3.54
N CYS A 111 4.70 2.11 4.71
CA CYS A 111 5.52 3.07 5.41
C CYS A 111 6.95 3.04 4.86
N THR A 112 7.55 4.21 4.61
CA THR A 112 8.92 4.29 4.11
C THR A 112 9.98 3.73 5.04
N ARG A 113 9.65 3.59 6.33
CA ARG A 113 10.52 3.06 7.37
C ARG A 113 10.11 1.65 7.79
N ASP A 114 8.84 1.46 8.08
CA ASP A 114 8.36 0.27 8.80
C ASP A 114 7.86 -0.84 7.85
N GLY A 115 7.77 -0.55 6.55
CA GLY A 115 7.51 -1.54 5.52
C GLY A 115 6.05 -1.61 5.07
N LEU A 116 5.65 -2.75 4.51
CA LEU A 116 4.33 -2.96 3.91
C LEU A 116 3.40 -3.68 4.89
N PHE A 117 2.28 -3.05 5.19
CA PHE A 117 1.25 -3.58 6.09
C PHE A 117 -0.02 -3.96 5.34
N TYR A 118 -0.81 -4.86 5.94
CA TYR A 118 -2.10 -5.26 5.39
C TYR A 118 -3.19 -5.52 6.44
N GLN A 119 -4.42 -5.24 6.03
CA GLN A 119 -5.63 -5.59 6.77
C GLN A 119 -6.71 -6.10 5.79
N ASN A 120 -7.39 -7.18 6.14
CA ASN A 120 -8.56 -7.61 5.40
C ASN A 120 -9.77 -6.81 5.88
N ILE A 121 -10.56 -6.33 4.93
CA ILE A 121 -11.84 -5.65 5.13
C ILE A 121 -12.94 -6.57 4.61
#